data_AF-A0A1A9AD51-F1
#
_entry.id   AF-A0A1A9AD51-F1
#
_cell.length_a   1.000
_cell.length_b   1.000
_cell.length_c   1.000
_cell.angle_alpha   90.00
_cell.angle_beta   90.00
_cell.angle_gamma   90.00
#
_symmetry.space_group_name_H-M   'P 1'
#
loop_
_entity.id
_entity.type
_entity.pdbx_description
1 polymer ?
#
loop_
_entity_poly.entity_id
_entity_poly.type
_entity_poly.pdbx_seq_one_letter_code
_entity_poly.pdbx_strand_id
1 'polypeptide(L)'
;MPLEIQTIYNAATLNDRYKEKLNSFKNDLKTKNINGCQNFNNQYLNTGVDAYKICEAVILFLGHLIEETTDTIYRDNGCKYLFYWLYTHVINDEQTNKNTLKLYKDLYTIFNEEYNGSYNFDNYINVMNENTIEKLVKLTNIYDKLDNFYEGKESPVPKRDCVSGVSDLYTKYSYECIKGYDYDFCDELKNFRKKHNFIIQQVLLCEGEEYLLPPVESFDAVNKTIIPFSFISISSLILPILYKFTPFGPWIRRLIGKNKNILENIDEETSHSLNTYEIGDDNSSIRDYIIAYNSS
;
A
#
# COMPACT_ATOMS: atom_id res chain seq x y z
N MET A 1 -5.58 11.59 12.10
CA MET A 1 -6.43 10.78 11.19
C MET A 1 -5.84 9.37 11.14
N PRO A 2 -6.63 8.30 11.34
CA PRO A 2 -6.11 6.93 11.25
C PRO A 2 -5.55 6.63 9.86
N LEU A 3 -4.52 5.78 9.79
CA LEU A 3 -3.98 5.25 8.54
C LEU A 3 -5.07 4.47 7.80
N GLU A 4 -5.26 4.74 6.51
CA GLU A 4 -6.19 3.99 5.68
C GLU A 4 -5.50 2.82 4.97
N ILE A 5 -4.26 3.02 4.53
CA ILE A 5 -3.43 1.98 3.92
C ILE A 5 -2.15 1.85 4.75
N GLN A 6 -1.83 0.64 5.21
CA GLN A 6 -0.54 0.38 5.85
C GLN A 6 0.54 0.22 4.78
N THR A 7 1.62 0.98 4.93
CA THR A 7 2.79 0.91 4.04
C THR A 7 4.06 0.73 4.86
N ILE A 8 5.16 0.34 4.21
CA ILE A 8 6.48 0.37 4.86
C ILE A 8 6.94 1.79 5.23
N TYR A 9 6.25 2.83 4.77
CA TYR A 9 6.55 4.24 4.99
C TYR A 9 5.62 4.91 6.02
N ASN A 10 4.85 4.14 6.79
CA ASN A 10 3.96 4.66 7.85
C ASN A 10 4.64 5.64 8.83
N ALA A 11 5.97 5.54 9.00
CA ALA A 11 6.78 6.47 9.77
C ALA A 11 6.69 7.93 9.29
N ALA A 12 6.44 8.14 7.99
CA ALA A 12 6.23 9.47 7.41
C ALA A 12 4.88 10.06 7.82
N THR A 13 3.79 9.29 7.69
CA THR A 13 2.45 9.74 8.15
C THR A 13 2.40 9.95 9.66
N LEU A 14 3.03 9.08 10.45
CA LEU A 14 2.98 9.07 11.91
C LEU A 14 4.15 9.83 12.56
N ASN A 15 4.78 10.74 11.82
CA ASN A 15 5.98 11.48 12.22
C ASN A 15 5.78 12.31 13.51
N ASP A 16 4.63 12.96 13.68
CA ASP A 16 4.37 13.96 14.72
C ASP A 16 4.78 13.48 16.13
N ARG A 17 4.32 12.29 16.54
CA ARG A 17 4.58 11.74 17.88
C ARG A 17 6.07 11.46 18.12
N TYR A 18 6.80 11.06 17.08
CA TYR A 18 8.23 10.76 17.20
C TYR A 18 9.05 12.06 17.14
N LYS A 19 8.63 13.01 16.30
CA LYS A 19 9.20 14.36 16.18
C LYS A 19 9.16 15.09 17.51
N GLU A 20 7.99 15.12 18.15
CA GLU A 20 7.79 15.77 19.44
C GLU A 20 8.72 15.18 20.50
N LYS A 21 8.78 13.84 20.59
CA LYS A 21 9.63 13.15 21.55
C LYS A 21 11.12 13.41 21.31
N LEU A 22 11.60 13.28 20.07
CA LEU A 22 13.01 13.54 19.75
C LEU A 22 13.42 14.98 20.01
N ASN A 23 12.57 15.94 19.63
CA ASN A 23 12.82 17.35 19.89
C ASN A 23 12.82 17.65 21.40
N SER A 24 11.95 16.99 22.17
CA SER A 24 11.94 17.12 23.63
C SER A 24 13.26 16.65 24.26
N PHE A 25 13.83 15.54 23.77
CA PHE A 25 15.10 15.03 24.27
C PHE A 25 16.29 15.89 23.83
N LYS A 26 16.32 16.33 22.58
CA LYS A 26 17.39 17.19 22.06
C LYS A 26 17.44 18.56 22.74
N ASN A 27 16.27 19.14 23.02
CA ASN A 27 16.17 20.48 23.62
C ASN A 27 16.17 20.45 25.16
N ASP A 28 16.32 19.28 25.79
CA ASP A 28 16.40 19.20 27.25
C ASP A 28 17.67 19.95 27.72
N LEU A 29 17.44 21.01 28.50
CA LEU A 29 18.49 21.84 29.09
C LEU A 29 19.23 21.08 30.20
N LYS A 30 18.61 20.04 30.77
CA LYS A 30 19.27 19.17 31.73
C LYS A 30 20.13 18.17 30.96
N THR A 31 21.42 18.48 30.83
CA THR A 31 22.41 17.51 30.36
C THR A 31 22.37 16.29 31.28
N LYS A 32 21.87 15.16 30.77
CA LYS A 32 21.98 13.87 31.45
C LYS A 32 23.35 13.34 31.10
N ASN A 33 24.08 12.83 32.07
CA ASN A 33 25.38 12.21 31.80
C ASN A 33 25.15 10.86 31.10
N ILE A 34 25.03 10.87 29.77
CA ILE A 34 24.79 9.69 28.95
C ILE A 34 26.15 9.04 28.61
N ASN A 35 26.37 7.83 29.12
CA ASN A 35 27.55 7.03 28.85
C ASN A 35 27.70 6.81 27.34
N GLY A 36 28.95 6.82 26.87
CA GLY A 36 29.28 6.74 25.44
C GLY A 36 29.08 8.04 24.65
N CYS A 37 28.26 9.00 25.12
CA CYS A 37 28.03 10.26 24.38
C CYS A 37 29.05 11.36 24.66
N GLN A 38 29.72 11.36 25.82
CA GLN A 38 30.64 12.46 26.23
C GLN A 38 31.75 12.74 25.20
N ASN A 39 32.32 11.69 24.61
CA ASN A 39 33.38 11.79 23.61
C ASN A 39 32.85 11.53 22.18
N PHE A 40 31.52 11.47 22.02
CA PHE A 40 30.94 11.21 20.72
C PHE A 40 31.17 12.40 19.81
N ASN A 41 31.84 12.12 18.70
CA ASN A 41 31.99 13.05 17.60
C ASN A 41 31.84 12.27 16.30
N ASN A 42 31.27 12.90 15.28
CA ASN A 42 31.05 12.25 14.01
C ASN A 42 31.25 13.22 12.84
N GLN A 43 32.11 12.84 11.89
CA GLN A 43 32.49 13.67 10.74
C GLN A 43 31.33 13.94 9.78
N TYR A 44 30.24 13.18 9.85
CA TYR A 44 29.08 13.33 8.97
C TYR A 44 28.13 14.46 9.41
N LEU A 45 28.26 14.97 10.64
CA LEU A 45 27.38 16.00 11.16
C LEU A 45 27.66 17.37 10.54
N ASN A 46 26.60 18.15 10.32
CA ASN A 46 26.72 19.53 9.85
C ASN A 46 27.50 20.41 10.83
N THR A 47 28.18 21.43 10.29
CA THR A 47 28.85 22.45 11.11
C THR A 47 27.85 23.14 12.04
N GLY A 48 28.20 23.27 13.32
CA GLY A 48 27.35 23.89 14.34
C GLY A 48 26.34 22.94 15.00
N VAL A 49 26.24 21.68 14.55
CA VAL A 49 25.47 20.65 15.25
C VAL A 49 26.25 20.16 16.47
N ASP A 50 25.60 20.18 17.63
CA ASP A 50 26.14 19.60 18.86
C ASP A 50 26.02 18.07 18.83
N ALA A 51 27.15 17.40 18.56
CA ALA A 51 27.22 15.94 18.48
C ALA A 51 26.77 15.24 19.77
N TYR A 52 27.08 15.82 20.94
CA TYR A 52 26.67 15.29 22.23
C TYR A 52 25.14 15.28 22.34
N LYS A 53 24.49 16.40 21.99
CA LYS A 53 23.03 16.52 22.04
C LYS A 53 22.32 15.59 21.06
N ILE A 54 22.92 15.34 19.89
CA ILE A 54 22.43 14.33 18.95
C ILE A 54 22.51 12.93 19.59
N CYS A 55 23.67 12.57 20.14
CA CYS A 55 23.85 11.28 20.79
C CYS A 55 22.89 11.08 21.97
N GLU A 56 22.80 12.06 22.88
CA GLU A 56 21.89 12.06 24.02
C GLU A 56 20.43 11.82 23.58
N ALA A 57 19.96 12.56 22.57
CA ALA A 57 18.59 12.42 22.06
C ALA A 57 18.33 11.04 21.46
N VAL A 58 19.28 10.49 20.71
CA VAL A 58 19.16 9.16 20.10
C VAL A 58 19.11 8.06 21.15
N ILE A 59 20.02 8.06 22.13
CA ILE A 59 20.04 7.05 23.20
C ILE A 59 18.73 7.08 24.01
N LEU A 60 18.27 8.26 24.41
CA LEU A 60 17.02 8.41 25.14
C LEU A 60 15.80 7.97 24.32
N PHE A 61 15.80 8.27 23.02
CA PHE A 61 14.72 7.87 22.13
C PHE A 61 14.67 6.36 21.90
N LEU A 62 15.82 5.71 21.67
CA LEU A 62 15.89 4.25 21.54
C LEU A 62 15.45 3.55 22.82
N GLY A 63 15.86 4.04 23.99
CA GLY A 63 15.38 3.54 25.28
C GLY A 63 13.87 3.68 25.42
N HIS A 64 13.33 4.86 25.09
CA HIS A 64 11.88 5.10 25.09
C HIS A 64 11.11 4.14 24.18
N LEU A 65 11.60 3.85 22.97
CA LEU A 65 10.95 2.89 22.07
C LEU A 65 10.86 1.48 22.67
N ILE A 66 11.82 1.08 23.51
CA ILE A 66 11.78 -0.20 24.22
C ILE A 66 10.77 -0.17 25.36
N GLU A 67 10.81 0.87 26.19
CA GLU A 67 10.02 1.01 27.42
C GLU A 67 8.53 1.24 27.16
N GLU A 68 8.19 2.00 26.11
CA GLU A 68 6.82 2.44 25.85
C GLU A 68 5.88 1.29 25.47
N THR A 69 6.34 0.37 24.61
CA THR A 69 5.49 -0.69 24.07
C THR A 69 6.29 -1.83 23.47
N THR A 70 5.71 -3.03 23.43
CA THR A 70 6.23 -4.19 22.70
C THR A 70 5.75 -4.25 21.25
N ASP A 71 4.90 -3.31 20.81
CA ASP A 71 4.40 -3.21 19.45
C ASP A 71 5.55 -2.99 18.44
N THR A 72 5.75 -3.99 17.57
CA THR A 72 6.80 -3.98 16.54
C THR A 72 6.55 -2.90 15.49
N ILE A 73 5.30 -2.55 15.19
CA ILE A 73 4.95 -1.50 14.22
C ILE A 73 5.33 -0.14 14.79
N TYR A 74 5.09 0.10 16.08
CA TYR A 74 5.52 1.32 16.74
C TYR A 74 7.05 1.47 16.74
N ARG A 75 7.77 0.39 17.02
CA ARG A 75 9.24 0.37 17.06
C ARG A 75 9.88 0.54 15.68
N ASP A 76 9.36 -0.17 14.67
CA ASP A 76 9.81 -0.04 13.28
C ASP A 76 9.65 1.40 12.77
N ASN A 77 8.46 1.97 12.97
CA ASN A 77 8.20 3.35 12.57
C ASN A 77 9.08 4.35 13.32
N GLY A 78 9.33 4.11 14.62
CA GLY A 78 10.26 4.91 15.42
C GLY A 78 11.69 4.88 14.88
N CYS A 79 12.19 3.70 14.50
CA CYS A 79 13.54 3.55 13.92
C CYS A 79 13.66 4.26 12.57
N LYS A 80 12.66 4.10 11.69
CA LYS A 80 12.60 4.78 10.40
C LYS A 80 12.54 6.29 10.57
N TYR A 81 11.73 6.77 11.50
CA TYR A 81 11.65 8.20 11.78
C TYR A 81 12.96 8.74 12.38
N LEU A 82 13.62 7.99 13.27
CA LEU A 82 14.93 8.36 13.82
C LEU A 82 15.98 8.52 12.71
N PHE A 83 16.00 7.62 11.72
CA PHE A 83 16.85 7.79 10.54
C PHE A 83 16.59 9.14 9.85
N TYR A 84 15.32 9.46 9.57
CA TYR A 84 14.96 10.73 8.94
C TYR A 84 15.37 11.93 9.80
N TRP A 85 15.17 11.85 11.11
CA TRP A 85 15.58 12.91 12.02
C TRP A 85 17.09 13.15 11.98
N LEU A 86 17.90 12.09 11.99
CA LEU A 86 19.36 12.18 11.81
C LEU A 86 19.74 12.74 10.44
N TYR A 87 19.00 12.38 9.39
CA TYR A 87 19.21 12.90 8.03
C TYR A 87 19.17 14.44 8.01
N THR A 88 18.31 15.07 8.82
CA THR A 88 18.23 16.55 8.92
C THR A 88 19.45 17.21 9.58
N HIS A 89 20.37 16.44 10.16
CA HIS A 89 21.54 16.92 10.89
C HIS A 89 22.88 16.55 10.23
N VAL A 90 22.84 15.78 9.15
CA VAL A 90 24.01 15.33 8.38
C VAL A 90 24.33 16.32 7.25
N ILE A 91 25.61 16.40 6.87
CA ILE A 91 26.10 17.18 5.73
C ILE A 91 25.32 16.80 4.47
N ASN A 92 24.70 17.81 3.86
CA ASN A 92 23.89 17.64 2.67
C ASN A 92 24.78 17.57 1.41
N ASP A 93 25.09 16.35 0.98
CA ASP A 93 25.83 16.01 -0.23
C ASP A 93 25.24 14.76 -0.93
N GLU A 94 25.85 14.30 -2.02
CA GLU A 94 25.42 13.09 -2.74
C GLU A 94 25.43 11.83 -1.85
N GLN A 95 26.19 11.84 -0.77
CA GLN A 95 26.40 10.71 0.12
C GLN A 95 25.57 10.80 1.41
N THR A 96 24.71 11.82 1.55
CA THR A 96 23.89 12.09 2.73
C THR A 96 23.24 10.82 3.29
N ASN A 97 22.49 10.07 2.47
CA ASN A 97 21.78 8.85 2.92
C ASN A 97 22.72 7.81 3.55
N LYS A 98 23.85 7.54 2.90
CA LYS A 98 24.85 6.58 3.38
C LYS A 98 25.55 7.08 4.64
N ASN A 99 25.86 8.38 4.70
CA ASN A 99 26.48 9.01 5.85
C ASN A 99 25.53 9.01 7.06
N THR A 100 24.25 9.28 6.86
CA THR A 100 23.20 9.14 7.89
C THR A 100 23.11 7.70 8.39
N LEU A 101 23.15 6.70 7.50
CA LEU A 101 23.09 5.30 7.93
C LEU A 101 24.31 4.90 8.77
N LYS A 102 25.51 5.38 8.41
CA LYS A 102 26.72 5.17 9.21
C LYS A 102 26.60 5.84 10.58
N LEU A 103 26.20 7.11 10.62
CA LEU A 103 25.97 7.85 11.86
C LEU A 103 24.97 7.10 12.77
N TYR A 104 23.86 6.62 12.20
CA TYR A 104 22.87 5.87 12.96
C TYR A 104 23.47 4.57 13.51
N LYS A 105 24.23 3.82 12.71
CA LYS A 105 24.90 2.61 13.18
C LYS A 105 25.90 2.89 14.31
N ASP A 106 26.69 3.95 14.21
CA ASP A 106 27.65 4.33 15.26
C ASP A 106 26.93 4.64 16.59
N LEU A 107 25.82 5.39 16.53
CA LEU A 107 24.98 5.71 17.69
C LEU A 107 24.28 4.48 18.28
N TYR A 108 23.84 3.57 17.40
CA TYR A 108 23.17 2.34 17.81
C TYR A 108 24.15 1.36 18.49
N THR A 109 25.42 1.32 18.06
CA THR A 109 26.47 0.57 18.77
C THR A 109 26.61 1.06 20.21
N ILE A 110 26.69 2.38 20.42
CA ILE A 110 26.76 2.96 21.77
C ILE A 110 25.54 2.53 22.61
N PHE A 111 24.35 2.59 22.03
CA PHE A 111 23.13 2.14 22.71
C PHE A 111 23.19 0.67 23.15
N ASN A 112 23.70 -0.22 22.30
CA ASN A 112 23.81 -1.63 22.64
C ASN A 112 24.88 -1.90 23.70
N GLU A 113 26.03 -1.24 23.61
CA GLU A 113 27.17 -1.44 24.51
C GLU A 113 26.92 -0.86 25.90
N GLU A 114 26.34 0.33 26.00
CA GLU A 114 26.20 1.06 27.27
C GLU A 114 24.83 0.86 27.95
N TYR A 115 23.79 0.48 27.19
CA TYR A 115 22.40 0.46 27.67
C TYR A 115 21.69 -0.87 27.50
N ASN A 116 22.43 -1.97 27.23
CA ASN A 116 21.86 -3.31 27.03
C ASN A 116 20.71 -3.31 26.01
N GLY A 117 20.87 -2.56 24.90
CA GLY A 117 19.88 -2.45 23.83
C GLY A 117 19.42 -3.80 23.24
N SER A 118 20.13 -4.90 23.56
CA SER A 118 19.80 -6.29 23.24
C SER A 118 19.62 -6.53 21.75
N TYR A 119 20.20 -5.66 20.91
CA TYR A 119 20.08 -5.72 19.47
C TYR A 119 18.61 -5.73 19.00
N ASN A 120 17.69 -5.14 19.81
CA ASN A 120 16.24 -5.17 19.60
C ASN A 120 15.80 -4.50 18.29
N PHE A 121 16.66 -3.67 17.70
CA PHE A 121 16.35 -2.90 16.50
C PHE A 121 17.09 -3.37 15.24
N ASP A 122 17.89 -4.44 15.32
CA ASP A 122 18.69 -4.95 14.20
C ASP A 122 17.83 -5.24 12.96
N ASN A 123 16.67 -5.85 13.16
CA ASN A 123 15.74 -6.20 12.09
C ASN A 123 15.18 -4.98 11.35
N TYR A 124 15.13 -3.81 12.00
CA TYR A 124 14.67 -2.58 11.38
C TYR A 124 15.83 -1.83 10.73
N ILE A 125 16.94 -1.69 11.45
CA ILE A 125 18.10 -0.90 11.00
C ILE A 125 18.83 -1.57 9.83
N ASN A 126 18.96 -2.89 9.83
CA ASN A 126 19.70 -3.61 8.79
C ASN A 126 18.93 -3.73 7.47
N VAL A 127 17.60 -3.60 7.50
CA VAL A 127 16.74 -3.68 6.30
C VAL A 127 16.65 -2.34 5.56
N MET A 128 17.05 -1.23 6.21
CA MET A 128 17.11 0.08 5.56
C MET A 128 18.16 0.11 4.45
N ASN A 129 17.69 0.05 3.20
CA ASN A 129 18.50 0.21 2.00
C ASN A 129 18.31 1.62 1.41
N GLU A 130 19.21 2.00 0.49
CA GLU A 130 19.27 3.34 -0.09
C GLU A 130 17.96 3.77 -0.78
N ASN A 131 17.31 2.86 -1.51
CA ASN A 131 16.05 3.14 -2.21
C ASN A 131 14.87 3.37 -1.23
N THR A 132 14.75 2.53 -0.20
CA THR A 132 13.72 2.71 0.85
C THR A 132 13.97 4.01 1.63
N ILE A 133 15.23 4.31 1.95
CA ILE A 133 15.62 5.55 2.62
C ILE A 133 15.25 6.77 1.77
N GLU A 134 15.59 6.78 0.49
CA GLU A 134 15.32 7.91 -0.40
C GLU A 134 13.83 8.25 -0.43
N LYS A 135 12.98 7.23 -0.57
CA LYS A 135 11.52 7.38 -0.59
C LYS A 135 10.95 7.81 0.76
N LEU A 136 11.45 7.25 1.86
CA LEU A 136 11.08 7.67 3.20
C LEU A 136 11.38 9.16 3.40
N VAL A 137 12.58 9.62 3.01
CA VAL A 137 12.97 11.03 3.10
C VAL A 137 12.06 11.92 2.25
N LYS A 138 11.76 11.53 0.99
CA LYS A 138 10.83 12.27 0.12
C LYS A 138 9.44 12.42 0.77
N LEU A 139 8.91 11.34 1.31
CA LEU A 139 7.60 11.32 1.95
C LEU A 139 7.58 12.15 3.23
N THR A 140 8.53 11.95 4.13
CA THR A 140 8.53 12.70 5.39
C THR A 140 8.74 14.19 5.15
N ASN A 141 9.55 14.59 4.16
CA ASN A 141 9.70 15.99 3.77
C ASN A 141 8.39 16.62 3.26
N ILE A 142 7.60 15.91 2.45
CA ILE A 142 6.34 16.46 1.94
C ILE A 142 5.28 16.54 3.05
N TYR A 143 5.27 15.59 3.99
CA TYR A 143 4.46 15.69 5.22
C TYR A 143 4.88 16.88 6.07
N ASP A 144 6.17 17.04 6.38
CA ASP A 144 6.66 18.18 7.16
C ASP A 144 6.31 19.53 6.50
N LYS A 145 6.39 19.63 5.17
CA LYS A 145 5.96 20.83 4.44
C LYS A 145 4.48 21.12 4.63
N LEU A 146 3.63 20.08 4.54
CA LEU A 146 2.20 20.21 4.78
C LEU A 146 1.93 20.61 6.24
N ASP A 147 2.56 19.94 7.20
CA ASP A 147 2.41 20.19 8.63
C ASP A 147 2.78 21.64 8.98
N ASN A 148 3.93 22.13 8.50
CA ASN A 148 4.35 23.52 8.67
C ASN A 148 3.39 24.52 8.00
N PHE A 149 2.74 24.14 6.89
CA PHE A 149 1.78 25.01 6.21
C PHE A 149 0.51 25.26 7.04
N TYR A 150 0.08 24.30 7.86
CA TYR A 150 -1.12 24.46 8.71
C TYR A 150 -0.83 24.62 10.20
N GLU A 151 0.44 24.53 10.63
CA GLU A 151 0.86 24.78 12.00
C GLU A 151 0.38 26.16 12.50
N GLY A 152 -0.20 26.19 13.71
CA GLY A 152 -0.73 27.43 14.31
C GLY A 152 -2.02 27.99 13.69
N LYS A 153 -2.69 27.25 12.79
CA LYS A 153 -4.02 27.63 12.26
C LYS A 153 -5.13 26.97 13.11
N GLU A 154 -5.78 27.73 13.99
CA GLU A 154 -6.95 27.25 14.76
C GLU A 154 -8.22 27.22 13.90
N SER A 155 -8.86 26.05 13.78
CA SER A 155 -10.11 25.92 13.03
C SER A 155 -11.28 26.60 13.75
N PRO A 156 -12.20 27.30 13.05
CA PRO A 156 -12.16 27.66 11.63
C PRO A 156 -11.52 29.04 11.40
N VAL A 157 -10.48 29.12 10.56
CA VAL A 157 -9.88 30.40 10.12
C VAL A 157 -10.55 30.84 8.81
N PRO A 158 -11.09 32.08 8.69
CA PRO A 158 -11.60 32.59 7.42
C PRO A 158 -10.49 32.71 6.37
N LYS A 159 -10.72 32.14 5.18
CA LYS A 159 -9.99 32.32 3.90
C LYS A 159 -8.56 32.84 4.04
N ARG A 160 -7.63 31.93 4.37
CA ARG A 160 -6.18 32.11 4.14
C ARG A 160 -5.78 31.46 2.82
N ASP A 161 -4.54 31.74 2.42
CA ASP A 161 -3.82 31.06 1.34
C ASP A 161 -4.06 29.54 1.37
N CYS A 162 -4.68 29.03 0.30
CA CYS A 162 -5.03 27.63 0.10
C CYS A 162 -3.94 26.87 -0.68
N VAL A 163 -2.84 27.54 -1.03
CA VAL A 163 -1.72 26.94 -1.76
C VAL A 163 -0.71 26.38 -0.76
N SER A 164 -0.76 25.07 -0.53
CA SER A 164 0.14 24.36 0.39
C SER A 164 1.59 24.26 -0.08
N GLY A 165 1.85 24.53 -1.37
CA GLY A 165 3.20 24.44 -1.96
C GLY A 165 3.72 23.01 -2.15
N VAL A 166 2.87 22.00 -2.02
CA VAL A 166 3.25 20.58 -2.16
C VAL A 166 2.91 19.96 -3.52
N SER A 167 2.09 20.63 -4.33
CA SER A 167 1.53 20.08 -5.58
C SER A 167 2.59 19.62 -6.59
N ASP A 168 3.65 20.39 -6.78
CA ASP A 168 4.72 20.05 -7.73
C ASP A 168 5.51 18.80 -7.26
N LEU A 169 5.81 18.74 -5.97
CA LEU A 169 6.48 17.58 -5.37
C LEU A 169 5.59 16.35 -5.44
N TYR A 170 4.32 16.49 -5.10
CA TYR A 170 3.33 15.43 -5.17
C TYR A 170 3.22 14.86 -6.58
N THR A 171 3.14 15.73 -7.59
CA THR A 171 3.05 15.32 -9.00
C THR A 171 4.30 14.56 -9.45
N LYS A 172 5.48 15.06 -9.07
CA LYS A 172 6.76 14.38 -9.35
C LYS A 172 6.82 12.99 -8.71
N TYR A 173 6.46 12.88 -7.43
CA TYR A 173 6.48 11.61 -6.70
C TYR A 173 5.43 10.63 -7.21
N SER A 174 4.25 11.12 -7.60
CA SER A 174 3.20 10.31 -8.22
C SER A 174 3.69 9.68 -9.53
N TYR A 175 4.36 10.46 -10.39
CA TYR A 175 4.95 9.93 -11.62
C TYR A 175 6.03 8.89 -11.35
N GLU A 176 6.91 9.15 -10.37
CA GLU A 176 7.98 8.23 -9.96
C GLU A 176 7.40 6.89 -9.46
N CYS A 177 6.38 6.93 -8.60
CA CYS A 177 5.78 5.73 -8.05
C CYS A 177 5.10 4.87 -9.14
N ILE A 178 4.36 5.50 -10.05
CA ILE A 178 3.65 4.82 -11.15
C ILE A 178 4.66 4.15 -12.09
N LYS A 179 5.75 4.84 -12.43
CA LYS A 179 6.79 4.32 -13.32
C LYS A 179 7.63 3.22 -12.66
N GLY A 180 7.89 3.36 -11.37
CA GLY A 180 8.73 2.44 -10.59
C GLY A 180 8.02 1.18 -10.12
N TYR A 181 6.69 1.10 -10.25
CA TYR A 181 5.86 0.03 -9.65
C TYR A 181 6.09 -0.16 -8.14
N ASP A 182 6.41 0.93 -7.43
CA ASP A 182 6.56 0.90 -5.98
C ASP A 182 5.19 1.13 -5.33
N TYR A 183 4.49 0.02 -5.06
CA TYR A 183 3.14 0.05 -4.52
C TYR A 183 3.08 0.73 -3.16
N ASP A 184 4.04 0.44 -2.26
CA ASP A 184 4.10 1.08 -0.94
C ASP A 184 4.28 2.60 -1.04
N PHE A 185 5.13 3.07 -1.95
CA PHE A 185 5.36 4.51 -2.16
C PHE A 185 4.12 5.17 -2.77
N CYS A 186 3.47 4.52 -3.74
CA CYS A 186 2.20 5.01 -4.30
C CYS A 186 1.08 5.05 -3.25
N ASP A 187 0.97 4.02 -2.42
CA ASP A 187 -0.06 3.93 -1.40
C ASP A 187 0.15 4.98 -0.30
N GLU A 188 1.40 5.27 0.04
CA GLU A 188 1.70 6.35 0.97
C GLU A 188 1.39 7.73 0.38
N LEU A 189 1.55 7.94 -0.93
CA LEU A 189 1.08 9.15 -1.61
C LEU A 189 -0.45 9.25 -1.63
N LYS A 190 -1.19 8.13 -1.64
CA LYS A 190 -2.66 8.15 -1.46
C LYS A 190 -3.03 8.58 -0.04
N ASN A 191 -2.33 8.07 0.98
CA ASN A 191 -2.48 8.51 2.37
C ASN A 191 -2.21 10.03 2.49
N PHE A 192 -1.11 10.51 1.90
CA PHE A 192 -0.73 11.91 1.92
C PHE A 192 -1.81 12.80 1.29
N ARG A 193 -2.30 12.44 0.10
CA ARG A 193 -3.38 13.15 -0.58
C ARG A 193 -4.62 13.26 0.27
N LYS A 194 -5.00 12.19 0.96
CA LYS A 194 -6.17 12.20 1.85
C LYS A 194 -5.97 13.17 3.01
N LYS A 195 -4.82 13.14 3.68
CA LYS A 195 -4.48 14.08 4.77
C LYS A 195 -4.54 15.52 4.26
N HIS A 196 -3.88 15.79 3.13
CA HIS A 196 -3.85 17.09 2.49
C HIS A 196 -5.27 17.61 2.16
N ASN A 197 -6.04 16.86 1.38
CA ASN A 197 -7.36 17.30 0.93
C ASN A 197 -8.33 17.49 2.10
N PHE A 198 -8.22 16.66 3.15
CA PHE A 198 -8.95 16.87 4.40
C PHE A 198 -8.60 18.21 5.05
N ILE A 199 -7.31 18.55 5.17
CA ILE A 199 -6.87 19.83 5.74
C ILE A 199 -7.40 21.00 4.89
N ILE A 200 -7.22 20.96 3.57
CA ILE A 200 -7.67 22.03 2.67
C ILE A 200 -9.18 22.25 2.77
N GLN A 201 -9.98 21.19 2.73
CA GLN A 201 -11.44 21.30 2.66
C GLN A 201 -12.10 21.47 4.03
N GLN A 202 -11.65 20.72 5.04
CA GLN A 202 -12.34 20.62 6.33
C GLN A 202 -11.72 21.52 7.40
N VAL A 203 -10.42 21.82 7.30
CA VAL A 203 -9.73 22.68 8.28
C VAL A 203 -9.65 24.12 7.79
N LEU A 204 -9.27 24.32 6.53
CA LEU A 204 -9.11 25.65 5.93
C LEU A 204 -10.35 26.15 5.19
N LEU A 205 -11.34 25.29 4.97
CA LEU A 205 -12.60 25.61 4.28
C LEU A 205 -12.37 26.23 2.88
N CYS A 206 -11.33 25.75 2.18
CA CYS A 206 -11.04 26.15 0.81
C CYS A 206 -11.99 25.45 -0.17
N GLU A 207 -12.58 26.23 -1.07
CA GLU A 207 -13.44 25.75 -2.15
C GLU A 207 -12.67 25.79 -3.48
N GLY A 208 -12.85 24.77 -4.33
CA GLY A 208 -12.20 24.69 -5.65
C GLY A 208 -11.31 23.46 -5.79
N GLU A 209 -11.39 22.81 -6.95
CA GLU A 209 -10.58 21.62 -7.26
C GLU A 209 -9.10 21.95 -7.47
N GLU A 210 -8.78 23.19 -7.83
CA GLU A 210 -7.42 23.71 -8.00
C GLU A 210 -6.53 23.59 -6.75
N TYR A 211 -7.11 23.53 -5.55
CA TYR A 211 -6.40 23.35 -4.29
C TYR A 211 -6.27 21.89 -3.87
N LEU A 212 -6.87 20.95 -4.61
CA LEU A 212 -6.86 19.53 -4.27
C LEU A 212 -5.78 18.81 -5.06
N LEU A 213 -5.18 17.80 -4.43
CA LEU A 213 -4.22 16.96 -5.12
C LEU A 213 -4.95 15.95 -6.02
N PRO A 214 -4.43 15.69 -7.25
CA PRO A 214 -4.99 14.70 -8.15
C PRO A 214 -4.83 13.29 -7.58
N PRO A 215 -5.68 12.32 -7.96
CA PRO A 215 -5.55 10.94 -7.50
C PRO A 215 -4.28 10.27 -8.05
N VAL A 216 -3.72 9.32 -7.29
CA VAL A 216 -2.65 8.42 -7.74
C VAL A 216 -3.29 7.09 -8.15
N GLU A 217 -3.44 6.89 -9.44
CA GLU A 217 -3.88 5.61 -10.01
C GLU A 217 -2.66 4.75 -10.34
N SER A 218 -2.14 4.04 -9.33
CA SER A 218 -1.20 2.96 -9.58
C SER A 218 -1.93 1.78 -10.20
N PHE A 219 -1.40 1.24 -11.29
CA PHE A 219 -1.96 0.03 -11.90
C PHE A 219 -1.64 -1.14 -10.98
N ASP A 220 -2.58 -1.47 -10.09
CA ASP A 220 -2.50 -2.63 -9.21
C ASP A 220 -2.66 -3.91 -10.04
N ALA A 221 -1.58 -4.27 -10.74
CA ALA A 221 -1.55 -5.40 -11.66
C ALA A 221 -1.89 -6.70 -10.92
N VAL A 222 -1.52 -6.80 -9.64
CA VAL A 222 -1.78 -7.96 -8.79
C VAL A 222 -3.29 -8.10 -8.57
N ASN A 223 -3.98 -7.08 -8.04
CA ASN A 223 -5.41 -7.19 -7.79
C ASN A 223 -6.24 -7.20 -9.09
N LYS A 224 -5.87 -6.41 -10.11
CA LYS A 224 -6.60 -6.40 -11.40
C LYS A 224 -6.43 -7.67 -12.21
N THR A 225 -5.35 -8.45 -12.03
CA THR A 225 -5.20 -9.76 -12.70
C THR A 225 -5.77 -10.90 -11.85
N ILE A 226 -5.50 -10.92 -10.54
CA ILE A 226 -5.96 -12.01 -9.66
C ILE A 226 -7.49 -12.11 -9.68
N ILE A 227 -8.22 -10.99 -9.63
CA ILE A 227 -9.68 -11.00 -9.60
C ILE A 227 -10.28 -11.76 -10.80
N PRO A 228 -10.04 -11.37 -12.07
CA PRO A 228 -10.57 -12.10 -13.22
C PRO A 228 -10.03 -13.54 -13.33
N PHE A 229 -8.74 -13.79 -13.07
CA PHE A 229 -8.18 -15.15 -13.13
C PHE A 229 -8.78 -16.10 -12.07
N SER A 230 -9.06 -15.58 -10.87
CA SER A 230 -9.70 -16.34 -9.79
C SER A 230 -11.16 -16.63 -10.13
N PHE A 231 -11.90 -15.64 -10.62
CA PHE A 231 -13.29 -15.85 -11.05
C PHE A 231 -13.38 -16.85 -12.21
N ILE A 232 -12.51 -16.77 -13.21
CA ILE A 232 -12.45 -17.70 -14.34
C ILE A 232 -12.11 -19.11 -13.87
N SER A 233 -11.15 -19.27 -12.96
CA SER A 233 -10.75 -20.60 -12.45
C SER A 233 -11.85 -21.23 -11.59
N ILE A 234 -12.43 -20.47 -10.66
CA ILE A 234 -13.50 -20.93 -9.78
C ILE A 234 -14.75 -21.30 -10.59
N SER A 235 -15.15 -20.45 -11.54
CA SER A 235 -16.30 -20.71 -12.39
C SER A 235 -16.08 -21.94 -13.28
N SER A 236 -14.87 -22.12 -13.84
CA SER A 236 -14.53 -23.27 -14.68
C SER A 236 -14.58 -24.61 -13.93
N LEU A 237 -14.31 -24.62 -12.62
CA LEU A 237 -14.41 -25.82 -11.77
C LEU A 237 -15.83 -26.09 -11.29
N ILE A 238 -16.57 -25.04 -10.91
CA ILE A 238 -17.90 -25.18 -10.30
C ILE A 238 -19.00 -25.39 -11.36
N LEU A 239 -18.94 -24.70 -12.50
CA LEU A 239 -19.98 -24.76 -13.53
C LEU A 239 -20.24 -26.16 -14.09
N PRO A 240 -19.22 -27.01 -14.39
CA PRO A 240 -19.45 -28.37 -14.88
C PRO A 240 -20.09 -29.28 -13.82
N ILE A 241 -19.71 -29.09 -12.55
CA ILE A 241 -20.25 -29.84 -11.42
C ILE A 241 -21.72 -29.47 -11.20
N LEU A 242 -22.04 -28.17 -11.19
CA LEU A 242 -23.43 -27.71 -11.09
C LEU A 242 -24.27 -28.13 -12.30
N TYR A 243 -23.70 -28.13 -13.50
CA TYR A 243 -24.39 -28.60 -14.70
C TYR A 243 -24.72 -30.11 -14.63
N LYS A 244 -23.88 -30.94 -14.01
CA LYS A 244 -24.09 -32.39 -13.92
C LYS A 244 -24.94 -32.83 -12.72
N PHE A 245 -24.80 -32.15 -11.58
CA PHE A 245 -25.32 -32.64 -10.29
C PHE A 245 -26.44 -31.78 -9.68
N THR A 246 -26.84 -30.67 -10.33
CA THR A 246 -27.98 -29.86 -9.91
C THR A 246 -29.08 -29.81 -10.98
N PRO A 247 -30.35 -29.51 -10.61
CA PRO A 247 -31.47 -29.33 -11.56
C PRO A 247 -31.23 -28.23 -12.62
N PHE A 248 -30.19 -27.41 -12.42
CA PHE A 248 -29.72 -26.39 -13.36
C PHE A 248 -29.34 -26.93 -14.73
N GLY A 249 -28.72 -28.12 -14.83
CA GLY A 249 -28.33 -28.71 -16.11
C GLY A 249 -29.52 -28.98 -17.04
N PRO A 250 -30.52 -29.75 -16.60
CA PRO A 250 -31.78 -29.95 -17.34
C PRO A 250 -32.53 -28.64 -17.64
N TRP A 251 -32.52 -27.68 -16.71
CA TRP A 251 -33.17 -26.38 -16.89
C TRP A 251 -32.51 -25.53 -18.00
N ILE A 252 -31.17 -25.47 -18.04
CA ILE A 252 -30.41 -24.79 -19.11
C ILE A 252 -30.62 -25.48 -20.46
N ARG A 253 -30.59 -26.82 -20.52
CA ARG A 253 -30.88 -27.55 -21.77
C ARG A 253 -32.27 -27.24 -22.31
N ARG A 254 -33.26 -27.10 -21.42
CA ARG A 254 -34.64 -26.73 -21.80
C ARG A 254 -34.73 -25.30 -22.33
N LEU A 255 -33.96 -24.36 -21.78
CA LEU A 255 -33.88 -22.97 -22.25
C LEU A 255 -33.20 -22.87 -23.63
N ILE A 256 -32.07 -23.55 -23.81
CA ILE A 256 -31.32 -23.57 -25.08
C ILE A 256 -32.12 -24.30 -26.17
N GLY A 257 -32.73 -25.45 -25.85
CA GLY A 257 -33.58 -26.21 -26.77
C GLY A 257 -34.82 -25.44 -27.21
N LYS A 258 -35.39 -24.58 -26.34
CA LYS A 258 -36.51 -23.70 -26.70
C LYS A 258 -36.15 -22.69 -27.79
N ASN A 259 -34.94 -22.15 -27.80
CA ASN A 259 -34.50 -21.20 -28.84
C ASN A 259 -34.13 -21.89 -30.16
N LYS A 260 -33.72 -23.17 -30.13
CA LYS A 260 -33.40 -23.93 -31.34
C LYS A 260 -34.64 -24.21 -32.20
N ASN A 261 -35.75 -24.57 -31.55
CA ASN A 261 -37.04 -24.78 -32.23
C ASN A 261 -37.68 -23.48 -32.75
N ILE A 262 -37.27 -22.31 -32.25
CA ILE A 262 -37.72 -21.01 -32.78
C ILE A 262 -37.00 -20.69 -34.10
N LEU A 263 -35.74 -21.11 -34.26
CA LEU A 263 -34.97 -20.90 -35.49
C LEU A 263 -35.41 -21.86 -36.62
N GLU A 264 -35.70 -23.12 -36.30
CA GLU A 264 -36.19 -24.10 -37.29
C GLU A 264 -37.59 -23.77 -37.84
N ASN A 265 -38.40 -23.01 -37.10
CA ASN A 265 -39.73 -22.56 -37.56
C ASN A 265 -39.69 -21.32 -38.47
N ILE A 266 -38.53 -20.72 -38.73
CA ILE A 266 -38.39 -19.55 -39.63
C ILE A 266 -38.08 -19.99 -41.07
N ASP A 267 -37.55 -21.20 -41.27
CA ASP A 267 -37.05 -21.67 -42.57
C ASP A 267 -37.95 -22.71 -43.27
N GLU A 268 -39.09 -23.08 -42.69
CA GLU A 268 -39.98 -24.09 -43.28
C GLU A 268 -41.12 -23.46 -44.09
N GLU A 269 -40.76 -22.77 -45.19
CA GLU A 269 -41.68 -22.59 -46.31
C GLU A 269 -40.96 -22.78 -47.66
N THR A 270 -41.44 -23.79 -48.41
CA THR A 270 -41.23 -24.08 -49.83
C THR A 270 -39.85 -24.56 -50.32
N SER A 271 -39.73 -25.88 -50.59
CA SER A 271 -39.82 -26.41 -51.97
C SER A 271 -39.44 -27.90 -52.06
N HIS A 272 -40.29 -28.65 -52.78
CA HIS A 272 -40.02 -30.00 -53.27
C HIS A 272 -38.77 -30.04 -54.16
N SER A 273 -37.94 -31.10 -54.07
CA SER A 273 -37.75 -32.06 -55.18
C SER A 273 -36.54 -33.03 -55.00
N LEU A 274 -36.74 -34.23 -55.57
CA LEU A 274 -35.79 -35.24 -56.08
C LEU A 274 -35.14 -36.28 -55.14
N ASN A 275 -35.68 -37.51 -55.27
CA ASN A 275 -35.10 -38.80 -54.91
C ASN A 275 -33.74 -39.07 -55.58
N THR A 276 -32.87 -39.85 -54.92
CA THR A 276 -32.09 -40.92 -55.58
C THR A 276 -31.78 -42.05 -54.58
N TYR A 277 -32.02 -43.29 -55.02
CA TYR A 277 -31.71 -44.59 -54.39
C TYR A 277 -30.18 -44.74 -54.12
N GLU A 278 -29.65 -45.61 -53.24
CA GLU A 278 -29.67 -47.08 -53.32
C GLU A 278 -29.14 -47.79 -52.05
N ILE A 279 -29.39 -49.10 -52.00
CA ILE A 279 -29.46 -50.09 -50.91
C ILE A 279 -28.10 -50.60 -50.36
N GLY A 280 -28.10 -51.04 -49.09
CA GLY A 280 -27.11 -51.97 -48.53
C GLY A 280 -27.52 -52.55 -47.16
N ASP A 281 -28.18 -53.71 -47.18
CA ASP A 281 -28.60 -54.55 -46.04
C ASP A 281 -27.46 -54.95 -45.09
N ASP A 282 -27.70 -55.05 -43.77
CA ASP A 282 -28.12 -56.33 -43.15
C ASP A 282 -28.21 -56.33 -41.60
N ASN A 283 -29.34 -56.88 -41.13
CA ASN A 283 -29.57 -57.73 -39.96
C ASN A 283 -29.17 -57.29 -38.52
N SER A 284 -30.18 -56.87 -37.76
CA SER A 284 -30.33 -57.32 -36.36
C SER A 284 -31.75 -57.81 -36.10
N SER A 285 -31.86 -59.11 -35.83
CA SER A 285 -33.08 -59.89 -35.58
C SER A 285 -34.00 -59.26 -34.54
N ILE A 286 -35.20 -58.85 -34.99
CA ILE A 286 -36.33 -58.45 -34.15
C ILE A 286 -36.93 -59.72 -33.51
N ARG A 287 -37.09 -59.72 -32.18
CA ARG A 287 -38.00 -60.65 -31.49
C ARG A 287 -39.28 -59.91 -31.16
N ASP A 288 -40.34 -60.29 -31.85
CA ASP A 288 -41.70 -59.80 -31.64
C ASP A 288 -42.27 -60.33 -30.32
N TYR A 289 -42.74 -59.44 -29.45
CA TYR A 289 -43.65 -59.80 -28.36
C TYR A 289 -45.05 -59.27 -28.69
N ILE A 290 -45.96 -60.20 -28.97
CA ILE A 290 -47.39 -59.95 -29.15
C ILE A 290 -48.04 -59.91 -27.76
N ILE A 291 -48.63 -58.78 -27.36
CA ILE A 291 -49.56 -58.71 -26.23
C ILE A 291 -50.95 -58.48 -26.81
N ALA A 292 -51.78 -59.51 -26.74
CA ALA A 292 -53.18 -59.45 -27.11
C ALA A 292 -54.00 -58.79 -25.99
N TYR A 293 -54.86 -57.85 -26.36
CA TYR A 293 -55.89 -57.29 -25.49
C TYR A 293 -57.06 -58.26 -25.38
N ASN A 294 -57.52 -58.52 -24.16
CA ASN A 294 -58.88 -59.00 -23.92
C ASN A 294 -59.61 -57.98 -23.05
N SER A 295 -60.68 -57.44 -23.61
CA SER A 295 -61.69 -56.61 -22.96
C SER A 295 -62.77 -57.48 -22.31
N SER A 296 -63.15 -57.12 -21.09
CA SER A 296 -64.51 -57.24 -20.55
C SER A 296 -64.84 -55.93 -19.83
#